data_AF-M2ZJ08-F1
#
_entry.id   AF-M2ZJ08-F1
#
_cell.length_a   1.000
_cell.length_b   1.000
_cell.length_c   1.000
_cell.angle_alpha   90.00
_cell.angle_beta   90.00
_cell.angle_gamma   90.00
#
_symmetry.space_group_name_H-M   'P 1'
#
loop_
_entity.id
_entity.type
_entity.pdbx_description
1 polymer ?
#
loop_
_entity_poly.entity_id
_entity_poly.type
_entity_poly.pdbx_seq_one_letter_code
_entity_poly.pdbx_strand_id
1 'polypeptide(L)'
;MPKTPPDSTKNSLRLRLFDHARARWPQLRDVDVRFRGAFAYVDGVLTDGTVLPLMRLRYHGSAGIWGFAIYLASSGKYQDSYLPSGVPSGSPQEALDCACGLYLADPTA
;
A
#
# COMPACT_ATOMS: atom_id res chain seq x y z
N MET A 1 -20.44 2.10 10.27
CA MET A 1 -20.39 1.32 9.00
C MET A 1 -19.10 1.64 8.26
N PRO A 2 -18.39 0.65 7.70
CA PRO A 2 -17.24 0.92 6.83
C PRO A 2 -17.71 1.74 5.63
N LYS A 3 -17.13 2.92 5.42
CA LYS A 3 -17.47 3.78 4.28
C LYS A 3 -16.64 3.34 3.08
N THR A 4 -17.27 3.20 1.92
CA THR A 4 -16.54 3.08 0.66
C THR A 4 -15.88 4.43 0.35
N PRO A 5 -14.58 4.47 0.02
CA PRO A 5 -13.94 5.73 -0.35
C PRO A 5 -14.61 6.32 -1.61
N PRO A 6 -14.84 7.64 -1.66
CA PRO A 6 -15.30 8.32 -2.88
C PRO A 6 -14.29 8.15 -4.03
N ASP A 7 -14.74 8.27 -5.28
CA ASP A 7 -13.86 8.09 -6.44
C ASP A 7 -12.70 9.09 -6.48
N SER A 8 -12.91 10.32 -6.02
CA SER A 8 -11.82 11.31 -5.84
C SER A 8 -10.73 10.81 -4.87
N THR A 9 -11.12 10.09 -3.82
CA THR A 9 -10.19 9.48 -2.86
C THR A 9 -9.51 8.25 -3.45
N LYS A 10 -10.21 7.45 -4.25
CA LYS A 10 -9.60 6.31 -4.95
C LYS A 10 -8.54 6.78 -5.96
N ASN A 11 -8.86 7.83 -6.73
CA ASN A 11 -7.97 8.39 -7.73
C ASN A 11 -6.76 9.06 -7.09
N SER A 12 -6.95 9.82 -6.00
CA SER A 12 -5.83 10.41 -5.29
C SER A 12 -4.94 9.37 -4.62
N LEU A 13 -5.51 8.27 -4.10
CA LEU A 13 -4.73 7.16 -3.55
C LEU A 13 -3.84 6.52 -4.62
N ARG A 14 -4.41 6.20 -5.79
CA ARG A 14 -3.67 5.63 -6.92
C ARG A 14 -2.51 6.52 -7.35
N LEU A 15 -2.79 7.80 -7.58
CA LEU A 15 -1.78 8.75 -8.02
C LEU A 15 -0.64 8.86 -6.99
N ARG A 16 -0.96 9.01 -5.71
CA ARG A 16 0.05 9.11 -4.64
C ARG A 16 0.91 7.88 -4.50
N LEU A 17 0.34 6.68 -4.66
CA LEU A 17 1.10 5.42 -4.60
C LEU A 17 1.98 5.26 -5.85
N PHE A 18 1.43 5.56 -7.03
CA PHE A 18 2.16 5.49 -8.30
C PHE A 18 3.37 6.45 -8.32
N ASP A 19 3.15 7.73 -7.99
CA ASP A 19 4.20 8.75 -7.98
C ASP A 19 5.31 8.40 -6.98
N HIS A 20 4.93 7.93 -5.78
CA HIS A 20 5.89 7.56 -4.74
C HIS A 20 6.67 6.29 -5.08
N ALA A 21 6.00 5.27 -5.63
CA ALA A 21 6.66 4.05 -6.10
C ALA A 21 7.73 4.37 -7.14
N ARG A 22 7.37 5.19 -8.14
CA ARG A 22 8.30 5.61 -9.19
C ARG A 22 9.49 6.42 -8.65
N ALA A 23 9.26 7.23 -7.62
CA ALA A 23 10.30 8.07 -7.04
C ALA A 23 11.30 7.29 -6.15
N ARG A 24 10.84 6.27 -5.42
CA ARG A 24 11.63 5.61 -4.37
C ARG A 24 11.97 4.14 -4.63
N TRP A 25 11.19 3.44 -5.45
CA TRP A 25 11.28 1.99 -5.60
C TRP A 25 11.59 1.60 -7.05
N PRO A 26 12.86 1.65 -7.50
CA PRO A 26 13.23 1.35 -8.89
C PRO A 26 12.97 -0.10 -9.31
N GLN A 27 12.79 -1.02 -8.34
CA GLN A 27 12.38 -2.39 -8.62
C GLN A 27 10.90 -2.48 -9.04
N LEU A 28 10.08 -1.49 -8.69
CA LEU A 28 8.67 -1.40 -9.07
C LEU A 28 8.54 -0.71 -10.43
N ARG A 29 8.00 -1.44 -11.41
CA ARG A 29 7.51 -0.87 -12.66
C ARG A 29 6.20 -0.13 -12.46
N ASP A 30 5.32 -0.66 -11.62
CA ASP A 30 3.98 -0.11 -11.36
C ASP A 30 3.45 -0.55 -10.00
N VAL A 31 2.34 0.04 -9.57
CA VAL A 31 1.56 -0.37 -8.41
C VAL A 31 0.09 -0.49 -8.82
N ASP A 32 -0.47 -1.70 -8.70
CA ASP A 32 -1.90 -1.93 -8.93
C ASP A 32 -2.69 -1.71 -7.63
N VAL A 33 -3.85 -1.04 -7.75
CA VAL A 33 -4.72 -0.70 -6.62
C VAL A 33 -6.16 -1.09 -6.91
N ARG A 34 -6.62 -2.11 -6.19
CA ARG A 34 -7.97 -2.69 -6.31
C ARG A 34 -8.81 -2.34 -5.08
N PHE A 35 -10.02 -1.84 -5.29
CA PHE A 35 -10.90 -1.43 -4.18
C PHE A 35 -12.01 -2.46 -3.95
N ARG A 36 -12.29 -2.80 -2.68
CA ARG A 36 -13.44 -3.61 -2.27
C ARG A 36 -13.99 -3.09 -0.94
N GLY A 37 -15.19 -2.49 -0.99
CA GLY A 37 -15.79 -1.84 0.18
C GLY A 37 -14.89 -0.72 0.70
N ALA A 38 -14.58 -0.74 2.00
CA ALA A 38 -13.68 0.23 2.64
C ALA A 38 -12.18 -0.07 2.44
N PHE A 39 -11.82 -1.12 1.69
CA PHE A 39 -10.43 -1.55 1.56
C PHE A 39 -9.87 -1.27 0.17
N ALA A 40 -8.58 -0.91 0.13
CA ALA A 40 -7.75 -0.89 -1.07
C ALA A 40 -6.68 -1.96 -0.92
N TYR A 41 -6.55 -2.83 -1.91
CA TYR A 41 -5.54 -3.87 -2.01
C TYR A 41 -4.48 -3.37 -2.97
N VAL A 42 -3.22 -3.42 -2.53
CA VAL A 42 -2.09 -2.84 -3.23
C VAL A 42 -1.09 -3.94 -3.56
N ASP A 43 -0.84 -4.11 -4.85
CA ASP A 43 0.11 -5.07 -5.39
C ASP A 43 1.23 -4.29 -6.11
N GLY A 44 2.48 -4.70 -5.90
CA GLY A 44 3.62 -4.17 -6.64
C GLY A 44 3.84 -4.98 -7.91
N VAL A 45 4.10 -4.29 -9.03
CA VAL A 45 4.48 -4.91 -10.30
C VAL A 45 5.98 -4.67 -10.47
N LEU A 46 6.77 -5.74 -10.46
CA LEU A 46 8.22 -5.67 -10.65
C LEU A 46 8.58 -5.39 -12.12
N THR A 47 9.83 -4.99 -12.35
CA THR A 47 10.36 -4.72 -13.70
C THR A 47 10.35 -5.95 -14.62
N ASP A 48 10.41 -7.15 -14.07
CA ASP A 48 10.29 -8.42 -14.81
C ASP A 48 8.82 -8.86 -15.06
N GLY A 49 7.85 -8.07 -14.57
CA GLY A 49 6.41 -8.36 -14.68
C GLY A 49 5.84 -9.21 -13.54
N THR A 50 6.65 -9.64 -12.57
CA THR A 50 6.17 -10.33 -11.38
C THR A 50 5.25 -9.43 -10.58
N VAL A 51 4.07 -9.94 -10.19
CA VAL A 51 3.13 -9.23 -9.33
C VAL A 51 3.24 -9.76 -7.92
N LEU A 52 3.53 -8.86 -6.98
CA LEU A 52 3.72 -9.19 -5.57
C LEU A 52 2.68 -8.45 -4.70
N PRO A 53 1.84 -9.17 -3.93
CA PRO A 53 0.94 -8.51 -3.00
C PRO A 53 1.72 -7.82 -1.88
N LEU A 54 1.52 -6.52 -1.69
CA LEU A 54 2.28 -5.72 -0.74
C LEU A 54 1.49 -5.47 0.54
N MET A 55 0.34 -4.80 0.42
CA MET A 55 -0.41 -4.31 1.57
C MET A 55 -1.91 -4.16 1.28
N ARG A 56 -2.68 -4.02 2.34
CA ARG A 56 -4.09 -3.63 2.30
C ARG A 56 -4.27 -2.38 3.15
N LEU A 57 -4.90 -1.37 2.56
CA LEU A 57 -5.24 -0.12 3.20
C LEU A 57 -6.73 -0.09 3.55
N ARG A 58 -7.07 0.39 4.75
CA ARG A 58 -8.45 0.56 5.22
C ARG A 58 -8.82 2.04 5.28
N TYR A 59 -9.89 2.41 4.59
CA TYR A 59 -10.43 3.76 4.61
C TYR A 59 -11.23 4.01 5.90
N HIS A 60 -10.88 5.07 6.62
CA HIS A 60 -11.56 5.51 7.85
C HIS A 60 -12.33 6.83 7.69
N GLY A 61 -12.42 7.38 6.48
CA GLY A 61 -13.08 8.67 6.22
C GLY A 61 -12.13 9.80 5.80
N SER A 62 -10.82 9.55 5.76
CA SER A 62 -9.80 10.51 5.31
C SER A 62 -9.03 9.97 4.11
N ALA A 63 -8.77 10.82 3.12
CA ALA A 63 -7.89 10.48 2.00
C ALA A 63 -6.41 10.45 2.40
N GLY A 64 -6.07 11.10 3.53
CA GLY A 64 -4.71 11.25 4.02
C GLY A 64 -4.22 10.08 4.87
N ILE A 65 -5.11 9.47 5.66
CA ILE A 65 -4.76 8.48 6.69
C ILE A 65 -5.54 7.19 6.45
N TRP A 66 -4.82 6.09 6.31
CA TRP A 66 -5.35 4.76 6.03
C TRP A 66 -4.87 3.76 7.07
N GLY A 67 -5.74 2.85 7.50
CA GLY A 67 -5.35 1.71 8.32
C GLY A 67 -4.47 0.76 7.53
N PHE A 68 -3.40 0.26 8.13
CA PHE A 68 -2.37 -0.52 7.45
C PHE A 68 -2.46 -2.00 7.80
N ALA A 69 -2.39 -2.84 6.77
CA ALA A 69 -2.20 -4.27 6.90
C ALA A 69 -1.14 -4.73 5.89
N ILE A 70 -0.17 -5.50 6.35
CA ILE A 70 0.87 -6.08 5.50
C ILE A 70 0.38 -7.40 4.93
N TYR A 71 0.67 -7.69 3.66
CA TYR A 71 0.52 -9.06 3.16
C TYR A 71 1.57 -9.93 3.83
N LEU A 72 1.29 -11.18 4.18
CA LEU A 72 2.25 -12.13 4.73
C LEU A 72 2.36 -13.33 3.81
N ALA A 73 3.46 -13.42 3.05
CA ALA A 73 3.70 -14.51 2.09
C ALA A 73 3.63 -15.90 2.74
N SER A 74 4.05 -16.03 3.99
CA SER A 74 4.00 -17.30 4.75
C SER A 74 2.59 -17.82 5.01
N SER A 75 1.58 -16.94 5.06
CA SER A 75 0.19 -17.31 5.36
C SER A 75 -0.79 -16.99 4.23
N GLY A 76 -0.36 -16.26 3.20
CA GLY A 76 -1.20 -15.79 2.09
C GLY A 76 -2.28 -14.80 2.50
N LYS A 77 -2.12 -14.11 3.64
CA LYS A 77 -3.15 -13.24 4.23
C LYS A 77 -2.63 -11.82 4.46
N TYR A 78 -3.56 -10.86 4.50
CA TYR A 78 -3.29 -9.51 4.99
C TYR A 78 -3.53 -9.45 6.50
N GLN A 79 -2.52 -9.02 7.25
CA GLN A 79 -2.59 -8.87 8.69
C GLN A 79 -2.43 -7.40 9.07
N ASP A 80 -3.34 -6.90 9.91
CA ASP A 80 -3.25 -5.54 10.46
C ASP A 80 -1.90 -5.39 11.17
N SER A 81 -1.19 -4.30 10.87
CA SER A 81 0.20 -4.10 11.28
C SER A 81 0.46 -2.65 11.65
N TYR A 82 1.65 -2.38 12.20
CA TYR A 82 2.11 -1.07 12.60
C TYR A 82 3.12 -0.52 11.60
N LEU A 83 3.01 0.77 11.32
CA LEU A 83 4.00 1.51 10.54
C LEU A 83 5.27 1.74 11.38
N PRO A 84 6.41 2.13 10.77
CA PRO A 84 7.65 2.43 11.51
C PRO A 84 7.49 3.50 12.59
N SER A 85 6.50 4.39 12.43
CA SER A 85 6.08 5.38 13.42
C SER A 85 5.40 4.80 14.66
N GLY A 86 5.13 3.49 14.70
CA GLY A 86 4.51 2.79 15.83
C GLY A 86 2.98 2.86 15.86
N VAL A 87 2.34 3.41 14.82
CA VAL A 87 0.88 3.55 14.73
C VAL A 87 0.29 2.62 13.64
N PRO A 88 -0.96 2.14 13.80
CA PRO A 88 -1.57 1.20 12.85
C PRO A 88 -2.17 1.89 11.61
N SER A 89 -1.95 3.20 11.45
CA SER A 89 -2.52 4.00 10.37
C SER A 89 -1.61 5.17 10.06
N GLY A 90 -1.50 5.51 8.79
CA GLY A 90 -0.64 6.61 8.34
C GLY A 90 -0.88 6.95 6.88
N SER A 91 0.09 7.62 6.29
CA SER A 91 -0.02 7.98 4.88
C SER A 91 0.11 6.73 3.98
N PRO A 92 -0.55 6.70 2.82
CA PRO A 92 -0.38 5.60 1.88
C PRO A 92 1.07 5.45 1.39
N GLN A 93 1.85 6.53 1.33
CA GLN A 93 3.27 6.47 0.96
C GLN A 93 4.12 5.82 2.05
N GLU A 94 3.92 6.19 3.32
CA GLU A 94 4.61 5.55 4.46
C GLU A 94 4.29 4.05 4.54
N ALA A 95 3.04 3.69 4.28
CA ALA A 95 2.61 2.30 4.21
C ALA A 95 3.28 1.54 3.05
N LEU A 96 3.41 2.18 1.89
CA LEU A 96 4.13 1.61 0.74
C LEU A 96 5.60 1.38 1.07
N ASP A 97 6.26 2.35 1.71
CA ASP A 97 7.67 2.23 2.11
C ASP A 97 7.88 1.11 3.11
N CYS A 98 6.98 0.98 4.09
CA CYS A 98 7.00 -0.12 5.04
C CYS A 98 6.86 -1.48 4.34
N ALA A 99 5.91 -1.62 3.41
CA ALA A 99 5.68 -2.88 2.70
C ALA A 99 6.83 -3.24 1.75
N CYS A 100 7.31 -2.29 0.96
CA CYS A 100 8.41 -2.51 0.03
C CYS A 100 9.73 -2.77 0.76
N GLY A 101 10.01 -2.08 1.87
CA GLY A 101 11.22 -2.32 2.68
C GLY A 101 11.31 -3.74 3.21
N LEU A 102 10.17 -4.38 3.53
CA LEU A 102 10.11 -5.77 3.95
C LEU A 102 10.31 -6.77 2.81
N TYR A 103 9.87 -6.45 1.59
CA TYR A 103 9.78 -7.41 0.49
C TYR A 103 10.83 -7.26 -0.61
N LEU A 104 11.32 -6.04 -0.86
CA LEU A 104 12.21 -5.74 -1.98
C LEU A 104 13.64 -5.41 -1.54
N ALA A 105 13.89 -5.41 -0.21
CA ALA A 105 15.04 -4.81 0.45
C ALA A 105 15.15 -3.30 0.11
N ASP A 106 15.17 -2.45 1.15
CA ASP A 106 15.32 -1.00 0.92
C ASP A 106 16.68 -0.74 0.22
N PRO A 107 16.70 -0.15 -0.99
CA PRO A 107 17.95 0.18 -1.68
C PRO A 107 18.81 1.22 -0.93
N THR A 108 18.25 1.85 0.11
CA THR A 108 18.85 2.93 0.89
C THR A 108 19.20 2.54 2.33
N ALA A 109 19.00 1.27 2.71
CA ALA A 109 19.40 0.76 4.03
C ALA A 109 20.91 0.64 4.18
#